data_AF-A0A498INR4-F1
#
_entry.id   AF-A0A498INR4-F1
#
_cell.length_a   1.000
_cell.length_b   1.000
_cell.length_c   1.000
_cell.angle_alpha   90.00
_cell.angle_beta   90.00
_cell.angle_gamma   90.00
#
_symmetry.space_group_name_H-M   'P 1'
#
loop_
_entity.id
_entity.type
_entity.pdbx_description
1 polymer ?
#
loop_
_entity_poly.entity_id
_entity_poly.type
_entity_poly.pdbx_seq_one_letter_code
_entity_poly.pdbx_strand_id
1 'polypeptide(L)'
;MDHRFLTELQQILGQQTKLTLPRVFIGGRYVGGADEVRNLHEAGELKKFVEGLPAQEPGVCDTCGGYRFILCDVCSGSHKLYSEKNGFKSCTSCNENGLIRCPSCSCAPL
;
A
#
# COMPACT_ATOMS: atom_id res chain seq x y z
N MET A 1 3.51 2.30 -8.72
CA MET A 1 3.45 1.40 -7.55
C MET A 1 4.85 1.36 -6.98
N ASP A 2 5.04 1.56 -5.67
CA ASP A 2 6.36 1.67 -5.04
C ASP A 2 7.11 0.32 -5.10
N HIS A 3 8.28 0.28 -5.74
CA HIS A 3 9.09 -0.93 -5.94
C HIS A 3 9.41 -1.67 -4.64
N ARG A 4 9.50 -0.95 -3.50
CA ARG A 4 9.81 -1.55 -2.20
C ARG A 4 8.76 -2.58 -1.79
N PHE A 5 7.48 -2.34 -2.10
CA PHE A 5 6.41 -3.30 -1.84
C PHE A 5 6.54 -4.55 -2.70
N LEU A 6 6.96 -4.41 -3.96
CA LEU A 6 7.17 -5.58 -4.82
C LEU A 6 8.30 -6.45 -4.27
N THR A 7 9.41 -5.83 -3.85
CA THR A 7 10.53 -6.54 -3.22
C THR A 7 10.09 -7.25 -1.93
N GLU A 8 9.33 -6.58 -1.06
CA GLU A 8 8.78 -7.17 0.16
C GLU A 8 7.86 -8.36 -0.16
N LEU A 9 6.95 -8.22 -1.13
CA LEU A 9 6.07 -9.32 -1.57
C LEU A 9 6.87 -10.52 -2.11
N GLN A 10 7.96 -10.29 -2.85
CA GLN A 10 8.84 -11.36 -3.35
C GLN A 10 9.53 -12.10 -2.21
N GLN A 11 9.94 -11.39 -1.17
CA GLN A 11 10.55 -11.98 0.01
C GLN A 11 9.55 -12.84 0.80
N ILE A 12 8.31 -12.37 0.95
CA ILE A 12 7.25 -13.10 1.68
C ILE A 12 6.80 -14.36 0.92
N LEU A 13 6.63 -14.26 -0.40
CA LEU A 13 6.07 -15.35 -1.23
C LEU A 13 7.12 -16.30 -1.82
N GLY A 14 8.41 -15.94 -1.72
CA GLY A 14 9.53 -16.71 -2.25
C GLY A 14 9.92 -16.30 -3.68
N GLN A 15 11.23 -16.38 -3.97
CA GLN A 15 11.85 -15.90 -5.23
C GLN A 15 11.48 -16.69 -6.50
N GLN A 16 10.85 -17.86 -6.36
CA GLN A 16 10.63 -18.78 -7.48
C GLN A 16 9.30 -18.56 -8.23
N THR A 17 8.44 -17.66 -7.75
CA THR A 17 7.13 -17.42 -8.36
C THR A 17 7.15 -16.09 -9.11
N LYS A 18 6.75 -16.12 -10.40
CA LYS A 18 6.42 -14.89 -11.14
C LYS A 18 5.25 -14.21 -10.43
N LEU A 19 5.55 -13.17 -9.65
CA LEU A 19 4.53 -12.46 -8.90
C LEU A 19 3.51 -11.81 -9.84
N THR A 20 2.24 -12.13 -9.63
CA THR A 20 1.11 -11.46 -10.26
C THR A 20 0.32 -10.72 -9.18
N LEU A 21 -0.09 -9.49 -9.47
CA LEU A 21 -0.89 -8.70 -8.54
C LEU A 21 -2.38 -8.79 -8.89
N PRO A 22 -3.26 -8.61 -7.90
CA PRO A 22 -3.00 -8.41 -6.47
C PRO A 22 -2.52 -9.69 -5.76
N ARG A 23 -1.85 -9.53 -4.61
CA ARG A 23 -1.59 -10.58 -3.60
C ARG A 23 -2.24 -10.11 -2.29
N VAL A 24 -3.26 -10.82 -1.83
CA VAL A 24 -4.13 -10.36 -0.74
C VAL A 24 -3.75 -11.04 0.57
N PHE A 25 -3.65 -10.23 1.62
CA PHE A 25 -3.43 -10.67 2.99
C PHE A 25 -4.54 -10.14 3.88
N ILE A 26 -5.07 -10.98 4.77
CA ILE A 26 -6.10 -10.59 5.75
C ILE A 26 -5.57 -10.98 7.13
N GLY A 27 -5.51 -10.01 8.06
CA GLY A 27 -4.95 -10.24 9.40
C GLY A 27 -3.50 -10.76 9.37
N GLY A 28 -2.70 -10.34 8.40
CA GLY A 28 -1.31 -10.80 8.21
C GLY A 28 -1.16 -12.17 7.56
N ARG A 29 -2.25 -12.87 7.21
CA ARG A 29 -2.22 -14.19 6.55
C ARG A 29 -2.44 -14.05 5.06
N TYR A 30 -1.63 -14.74 4.25
CA TYR A 30 -1.81 -14.79 2.80
C TYR A 30 -3.07 -15.55 2.42
N VAL A 31 -3.92 -14.93 1.60
CA VAL A 31 -5.21 -15.48 1.15
C VAL A 31 -5.14 -15.98 -0.28
N GLY A 32 -4.44 -15.25 -1.16
CA GLY A 32 -4.34 -15.62 -2.57
C GLY A 32 -4.22 -14.42 -3.50
N GLY A 33 -4.43 -14.69 -4.79
CA GLY A 33 -4.50 -13.72 -5.87
C GLY A 33 -5.90 -13.27 -6.23
N ALA A 34 -6.02 -12.56 -7.35
CA ALA A 34 -7.32 -12.14 -7.87
C ALA A 34 -8.28 -13.32 -8.08
N ASP A 35 -7.80 -14.43 -8.66
CA ASP A 35 -8.66 -15.57 -8.99
C ASP A 35 -9.07 -16.33 -7.73
N GLU A 36 -8.14 -16.58 -6.81
CA GLU A 36 -8.45 -17.26 -5.55
C GLU A 36 -9.40 -16.44 -4.67
N VAL A 37 -9.19 -15.12 -4.59
CA VAL A 37 -10.07 -14.22 -3.83
C VAL A 37 -11.46 -14.13 -4.47
N ARG A 38 -11.55 -14.10 -5.80
CA ARG A 38 -12.83 -14.12 -6.51
C ARG A 38 -13.60 -15.41 -6.24
N ASN A 39 -12.94 -16.57 -6.34
CA ASN A 39 -13.56 -17.86 -6.05
C ASN A 39 -14.05 -17.94 -4.59
N LEU A 40 -13.28 -17.45 -3.62
CA LEU A 40 -13.69 -17.36 -2.22
C LEU A 40 -14.93 -16.46 -2.02
N HIS A 41 -15.00 -15.35 -2.77
CA HIS A 41 -16.16 -14.46 -2.73
C HIS A 41 -17.41 -15.14 -3.30
N GLU A 42 -17.30 -15.77 -4.47
CA GLU A 42 -18.39 -16.46 -5.15
C GLU A 42 -18.91 -17.66 -4.36
N ALA A 43 -18.02 -18.38 -3.65
CA ALA A 43 -18.39 -19.46 -2.73
C ALA A 43 -18.98 -18.97 -1.39
N GLY A 44 -18.99 -17.66 -1.13
CA GLY A 44 -19.45 -17.08 0.14
C GLY A 44 -18.48 -17.27 1.32
N GLU A 45 -17.29 -17.82 1.08
CA GLU A 45 -16.31 -18.14 2.12
C GLU A 45 -15.47 -16.93 2.53
N LEU A 46 -15.28 -15.95 1.63
CA LEU A 46 -14.51 -14.74 1.92
C LEU A 46 -15.06 -13.98 3.14
N LYS A 47 -16.38 -14.03 3.36
CA LYS A 47 -17.04 -13.39 4.51
C LYS A 47 -16.46 -13.86 5.86
N LYS A 48 -16.10 -15.15 5.97
CA LYS A 48 -15.54 -15.75 7.19
C LYS A 48 -14.15 -15.17 7.51
N PHE A 49 -13.40 -14.73 6.51
CA PHE A 49 -12.08 -14.13 6.71
C PHE A 49 -12.15 -12.67 7.18
N VAL A 50 -13.23 -11.95 6.82
CA VAL A 50 -13.39 -10.52 7.12
C VAL A 50 -14.33 -10.24 8.27
N GLU A 51 -15.00 -11.25 8.85
CA GLU A 51 -16.02 -11.08 9.89
C GLU A 51 -15.50 -10.38 11.15
N GLY A 52 -14.21 -10.53 11.48
CA GLY A 52 -13.57 -9.89 12.62
C GLY A 52 -13.02 -8.49 12.34
N LEU A 53 -13.14 -7.98 11.11
CA LEU A 53 -12.65 -6.65 10.75
C LEU A 53 -13.72 -5.59 11.07
N PRO A 54 -13.33 -4.39 11.52
CA PRO A 54 -14.26 -3.29 11.70
C PRO A 54 -14.96 -2.97 10.38
N ALA A 55 -16.26 -2.68 10.46
CA ALA A 55 -17.00 -2.20 9.32
C ALA A 55 -16.36 -0.91 8.79
N GLN A 56 -16.28 -0.78 7.48
CA GLN A 56 -15.78 0.45 6.89
C GLN A 56 -16.83 1.55 7.09
N GLU A 57 -16.43 2.63 7.76
CA GLU A 57 -17.24 3.85 7.85
C GLU A 57 -17.50 4.41 6.44
N PRO A 58 -18.74 4.84 6.14
CA PRO A 58 -19.05 5.46 4.86
C PRO A 58 -18.26 6.76 4.66
N GLY A 59 -17.79 6.97 3.43
CA GLY A 59 -17.02 8.15 3.05
C GLY A 59 -15.56 7.85 2.71
N VAL A 60 -14.80 8.91 2.49
CA VAL A 60 -13.36 8.85 2.20
C VAL A 60 -12.62 9.79 3.13
N CYS A 61 -11.33 9.57 3.33
CA CYS A 61 -10.50 10.46 4.13
C CYS A 61 -10.45 11.85 3.47
N ASP A 62 -10.84 12.91 4.19
CA ASP A 62 -10.86 14.28 3.67
C ASP A 62 -9.49 14.78 3.20
N THR A 63 -8.41 14.25 3.77
CA THR A 63 -7.05 14.65 3.43
C THR A 63 -6.54 14.01 2.13
N CYS A 64 -6.84 12.73 1.91
CA CYS A 64 -6.30 11.98 0.76
C CYS A 64 -7.37 11.49 -0.22
N GLY A 65 -8.64 11.82 -0.06
CA GLY A 65 -9.74 11.37 -0.92
C GLY A 65 -9.88 9.85 -1.03
N GLY A 66 -9.36 9.09 -0.04
CA GLY A 66 -9.36 7.62 -0.08
C GLY A 66 -8.15 6.98 -0.77
N TYR A 67 -7.23 7.78 -1.33
CA TYR A 67 -6.02 7.27 -2.00
C TYR A 67 -4.95 6.73 -1.03
N ARG A 68 -5.08 6.97 0.28
CA ARG A 68 -4.12 6.59 1.34
C ARG A 68 -2.73 7.22 1.24
N PHE A 69 -2.47 8.01 0.20
CA PHE A 69 -1.21 8.71 -0.05
C PHE A 69 -1.49 10.19 -0.35
N ILE A 70 -0.52 11.04 -0.03
CA ILE A 70 -0.51 12.47 -0.35
C ILE A 70 0.87 12.85 -0.89
N LEU A 71 0.99 14.03 -1.51
CA LEU A 71 2.29 14.57 -1.94
C LEU A 71 3.20 14.77 -0.74
N CYS A 72 4.48 14.46 -0.92
CA CYS A 72 5.51 14.75 0.05
C CYS A 72 5.64 16.27 0.24
N ASP A 73 5.53 16.71 1.48
CA ASP A 73 5.72 18.09 1.92
C ASP A 73 7.18 18.55 1.75
N VAL A 74 8.15 17.67 2.00
CA VAL A 74 9.59 18.00 1.92
C VAL A 74 10.04 18.29 0.49
N CYS A 75 9.60 17.50 -0.50
CA CYS A 75 10.02 17.65 -1.90
C CYS A 75 8.91 18.13 -2.85
N SER A 76 7.73 18.45 -2.30
CA SER A 76 6.55 18.85 -3.07
C SER A 76 6.19 17.85 -4.19
N GLY A 77 6.36 16.56 -3.93
CA GLY A 77 6.08 15.51 -4.92
C GLY A 77 7.14 15.28 -6.00
N SER A 78 8.20 16.08 -6.06
CA SER A 78 9.22 15.95 -7.12
C SER A 78 10.19 14.78 -6.92
N HIS A 79 10.22 14.22 -5.70
CA HIS A 79 11.24 13.28 -5.22
C HIS A 79 12.68 13.84 -5.30
N LYS A 80 12.86 15.15 -5.47
CA LYS A 80 14.15 15.82 -5.63
C LYS A 80 14.31 16.98 -4.65
N LEU A 81 15.49 17.10 -4.08
CA LEU A 81 15.90 18.17 -3.17
C LEU A 81 17.20 18.79 -3.68
N TYR A 82 17.25 20.12 -3.80
CA TYR A 82 18.46 20.82 -4.22
C TYR A 82 19.25 21.31 -3.01
N SER A 83 20.57 21.21 -3.07
CA SER A 83 21.50 21.79 -2.10
C SER A 83 22.69 22.42 -2.83
N GLU A 84 23.08 23.64 -2.45
CA GLU A 84 24.18 24.36 -3.09
C GLU A 84 25.51 23.57 -3.12
N LYS A 85 25.77 22.77 -2.08
CA LYS A 85 27.02 22.00 -1.95
C LYS A 85 27.05 20.73 -2.80
N ASN A 86 25.89 20.17 -3.13
CA ASN A 86 25.79 18.81 -3.67
C ASN A 86 24.82 18.66 -4.86
N GLY A 87 24.21 19.74 -5.33
CA GLY A 87 23.20 19.70 -6.38
C GLY A 87 21.90 18.99 -5.96
N PHE A 88 21.24 18.34 -6.93
CA PHE A 88 20.02 17.59 -6.68
C PHE A 88 20.30 16.23 -6.04
N LYS A 89 19.55 15.91 -4.98
CA LYS A 89 19.51 14.60 -4.31
C LYS A 89 18.08 14.07 -4.28
N SER A 90 17.93 12.75 -4.19
CA SER A 90 16.63 12.12 -3.99
C SER A 90 16.09 12.39 -2.60
N CYS A 91 14.78 12.66 -2.49
CA CYS A 91 14.11 12.82 -1.20
C CYS A 91 14.00 11.47 -0.48
N THR A 92 14.45 11.40 0.77
CA THR A 92 14.39 10.17 1.59
C THR A 92 13.09 10.05 2.40
N SER A 93 12.28 11.10 2.45
CA SER A 93 11.03 11.15 3.22
C SER A 93 9.81 10.58 2.47
N CYS A 94 9.95 10.26 1.17
CA CYS A 94 8.85 9.79 0.33
C CYS A 94 9.25 8.58 -0.52
N ASN A 95 8.29 7.97 -1.20
CA ASN A 95 8.58 6.96 -2.21
C ASN A 95 9.09 7.59 -3.52
N GLU A 96 9.48 6.76 -4.47
CA GLU A 96 9.99 7.16 -5.81
C GLU A 96 9.03 8.06 -6.61
N ASN A 97 7.74 8.09 -6.26
CA ASN A 97 6.72 8.92 -6.89
C ASN A 97 6.50 10.25 -6.14
N GLY A 98 7.31 10.56 -5.13
CA GLY A 98 7.14 11.77 -4.32
C GLY A 98 5.95 11.70 -3.37
N LEU A 99 5.46 10.50 -3.03
CA LEU A 99 4.28 10.33 -2.18
C LEU A 99 4.65 9.84 -0.78
N ILE A 100 3.91 10.31 0.22
CA ILE A 100 3.94 9.83 1.62
C ILE A 100 2.60 9.21 1.99
N ARG A 101 2.60 8.33 3.00
CA ARG A 101 1.35 7.78 3.55
C ARG A 101 0.54 8.90 4.19
N CYS A 102 -0.76 8.90 3.98
CA CYS A 102 -1.65 9.92 4.54
C CYS A 102 -1.71 9.79 6.07
N PRO A 103 -1.20 10.75 6.85
CA PRO A 103 -1.13 10.62 8.30
C PRO A 103 -2.51 10.51 8.96
N SER A 104 -3.55 11.09 8.35
CA SER A 104 -4.92 11.07 8.86
C SER A 104 -5.58 9.69 8.81
N CYS A 105 -5.13 8.78 7.93
CA CYS A 105 -5.78 7.48 7.74
C CYS A 105 -4.83 6.32 7.45
N SER A 106 -3.51 6.50 7.57
CA SER A 106 -2.53 5.44 7.36
C SER A 106 -2.28 4.59 8.60
N CYS A 107 -2.60 5.10 9.79
CA CYS A 107 -2.68 4.30 10.99
C CYS A 107 -4.03 3.59 11.00
N ALA A 108 -4.05 2.29 10.71
CA ALA A 108 -5.08 1.47 11.33
C ALA A 108 -4.75 1.43 12.84
N PRO A 109 -5.68 1.76 13.74
CA PRO A 109 -5.54 1.29 15.11
C PRO A 109 -5.45 -0.24 15.03
N LEU A 110 -4.38 -0.80 15.59
CA LEU A 110 -4.28 -2.23 15.86
C LEU A 110 -5.40 -2.64 16.83
#